data_AF-A0A536M2N4-F1
#
_entry.id   AF-A0A536M2N4-F1
#
_cell.length_a   1.000
_cell.length_b   1.000
_cell.length_c   1.000
_cell.angle_alpha   90.00
_cell.angle_beta   90.00
_cell.angle_gamma   90.00
#
_symmetry.space_group_name_H-M   'P 1'
#
loop_
_entity.id
_entity.type
_entity.pdbx_description
1 polymer ?
#
loop_
_entity_poly.entity_id
_entity_poly.type
_entity_poly.pdbx_seq_one_letter_code
_entity_poly.pdbx_strand_id
1 'polypeptide(L)'
;GAELTIDSDQILELKEVPRRLAVIGGGVVGMEFAAMFAALGSKVTVLEMLPQVLAMVDSDLVAVYTKHLSGLGGEIHTNSKVSRVVKQNGGLQVQFSTGGEGGAVDADQVLLAVGRVPFTQGLDADKAGVKLDRGRVVVDEHLHTDADGIWAIGDVIGGIMLAHVASYEGVCAVENIAGHGNRVPDYHAAPNCIYTDPEIAHVGLGEKEAKEKGIAVKVGRFPFAASGRALTLGQSEGYAKVLADPETGKLLGAHIIGPRATDLIAEATLAVQNGLTLEQLDLTIHAHPTLPESLMEAALAAQGRAIHIANRRSDTTTRAASGPTSPQGGEANMQNREKDMAATIKPSTPPSVPSAITPKLLELKKDNRDFLLGLHRQMQLIRRFEGRGGNGGRRRARAEEERLHLHQLPRARPRDRSRHRPQGRDGRALRQGNRHLAR
;
A
#
# COMPACT_ATOMS: atom_id res chain seq x y z
N GLY A 1 1.36 29.00 -9.30
CA GLY A 1 0.50 27.90 -8.85
C GLY A 1 1.27 26.87 -8.05
N ALA A 2 2.31 26.25 -8.64
CA ALA A 2 3.06 25.16 -8.02
C ALA A 2 3.72 25.56 -6.68
N GLU A 3 4.14 26.82 -6.54
CA GLU A 3 4.63 27.42 -5.30
C GLU A 3 3.59 27.54 -4.16
N LEU A 4 2.34 27.16 -4.42
CA LEU A 4 1.26 27.04 -3.43
C LEU A 4 0.96 25.58 -3.06
N THR A 5 1.68 24.63 -3.64
CA THR A 5 1.58 23.19 -3.35
C THR A 5 2.75 22.74 -2.48
N ILE A 6 2.61 21.58 -1.86
CA ILE A 6 3.69 20.85 -1.20
C ILE A 6 3.97 19.54 -1.92
N ASP A 7 5.18 19.02 -1.78
CA ASP A 7 5.60 17.72 -2.29
C ASP A 7 5.46 16.60 -1.22
N SER A 8 5.96 15.41 -1.55
CA SER A 8 5.97 14.22 -0.67
C SER A 8 6.83 14.36 0.57
N ASP A 9 7.80 15.27 0.58
CA ASP A 9 8.73 15.44 1.68
C ASP A 9 8.13 16.45 2.67
N GLN A 10 7.66 17.59 2.15
CA GLN A 10 7.02 18.66 2.91
C GLN A 10 5.71 18.23 3.59
N ILE A 11 4.94 17.31 3.00
CA ILE A 11 3.70 16.81 3.62
C ILE A 11 3.96 15.99 4.90
N LEU A 12 5.13 15.35 5.01
CA LEU A 12 5.56 14.66 6.23
C LEU A 12 5.96 15.64 7.35
N GLU A 13 6.21 16.91 7.03
CA GLU A 13 6.56 17.94 8.00
C GLU A 13 5.35 18.65 8.63
N LEU A 14 4.13 18.42 8.11
CA LEU A 14 2.91 19.07 8.61
C LEU A 14 2.72 18.84 10.12
N LYS A 15 2.36 19.92 10.84
CA LYS A 15 2.12 19.88 12.30
C LYS A 15 0.65 19.65 12.68
N GLU A 16 -0.25 19.83 11.72
CA GLU A 16 -1.70 19.68 11.87
C GLU A 16 -2.27 18.94 10.66
N VAL A 17 -3.34 18.18 10.88
CA VAL A 17 -4.10 17.51 9.81
C VAL A 17 -4.97 18.55 9.09
N PRO A 18 -4.79 18.80 7.78
CA PRO A 18 -5.62 19.76 7.05
C PRO A 18 -7.06 19.24 6.99
N ARG A 19 -8.07 20.12 7.12
CA ARG A 19 -9.48 19.68 7.05
C ARG A 19 -9.85 19.31 5.62
N ARG A 20 -9.23 19.95 4.63
CA ARG A 20 -9.37 19.67 3.20
C ARG A 20 -7.99 19.54 2.56
N LEU A 21 -7.73 18.38 1.96
CA LEU A 21 -6.51 18.08 1.21
C LEU A 21 -6.87 17.82 -0.25
N ALA A 22 -6.35 18.63 -1.17
CA ALA A 22 -6.37 18.27 -2.59
C ALA A 22 -5.08 17.54 -2.95
N VAL A 23 -5.18 16.42 -3.66
CA VAL A 23 -4.03 15.66 -4.17
C VAL A 23 -4.05 15.72 -5.69
N ILE A 24 -2.97 16.21 -6.29
CA ILE A 24 -2.79 16.30 -7.74
C ILE A 24 -1.89 15.14 -8.17
N GLY A 25 -2.45 14.18 -8.90
CA GLY A 25 -1.81 12.91 -9.26
C GLY A 25 -2.29 11.76 -8.38
N GLY A 26 -2.94 10.77 -9.01
CA GLY A 26 -3.44 9.53 -8.42
C GLY A 26 -2.50 8.33 -8.65
N GLY A 27 -1.20 8.57 -8.70
CA GLY A 27 -0.17 7.52 -8.60
C GLY A 27 -0.02 7.01 -7.17
N VAL A 28 0.88 6.04 -6.96
CA VAL A 28 1.13 5.35 -5.67
C VAL A 28 1.25 6.35 -4.51
N VAL A 29 2.21 7.28 -4.59
CA VAL A 29 2.46 8.30 -3.56
C VAL A 29 1.21 9.14 -3.26
N GLY A 30 0.50 9.59 -4.29
CA GLY A 30 -0.71 10.40 -4.13
C GLY A 30 -1.83 9.64 -3.42
N MET A 31 -2.02 8.35 -3.75
CA MET A 31 -3.06 7.52 -3.15
C MET A 31 -2.71 7.06 -1.72
N GLU A 32 -1.44 6.81 -1.40
CA GLU A 32 -0.99 6.52 -0.04
C GLU A 32 -1.26 7.70 0.90
N PHE A 33 -0.86 8.91 0.50
CA PHE A 33 -1.20 10.13 1.26
C PHE A 33 -2.72 10.37 1.29
N ALA A 34 -3.45 10.13 0.21
CA ALA A 34 -4.91 10.25 0.19
C ALA A 34 -5.59 9.31 1.20
N ALA A 35 -5.18 8.04 1.25
CA ALA A 35 -5.70 7.08 2.22
C ALA A 35 -5.35 7.48 3.67
N MET A 36 -4.09 7.85 3.93
CA MET A 36 -3.65 8.25 5.27
C MET A 36 -4.41 9.47 5.78
N PHE A 37 -4.52 10.54 4.98
CA PHE A 37 -5.22 11.76 5.40
C PHE A 37 -6.73 11.58 5.49
N ALA A 38 -7.36 10.76 4.63
CA ALA A 38 -8.77 10.41 4.77
C ALA A 38 -9.03 9.63 6.07
N ALA A 39 -8.17 8.66 6.42
CA ALA A 39 -8.25 7.93 7.69
C ALA A 39 -8.02 8.82 8.93
N LEU A 40 -7.22 9.89 8.80
CA LEU A 40 -7.06 10.93 9.82
C LEU A 40 -8.21 11.95 9.86
N GLY A 41 -9.19 11.86 8.96
CA GLY A 41 -10.40 12.68 8.93
C GLY A 41 -10.34 13.94 8.05
N SER A 42 -9.33 14.09 7.19
CA SER A 42 -9.33 15.09 6.13
C SER A 42 -10.39 14.76 5.08
N LYS A 43 -11.13 15.76 4.60
CA LYS A 43 -11.82 15.62 3.30
C LYS A 43 -10.74 15.64 2.21
N VAL A 44 -10.48 14.50 1.59
CA VAL A 44 -9.49 14.37 0.51
C VAL A 44 -10.18 14.42 -0.84
N THR A 45 -9.64 15.21 -1.77
CA THR A 45 -10.06 15.19 -3.18
C THR A 45 -8.85 14.94 -4.07
N VAL A 46 -8.84 13.81 -4.79
CA VAL A 46 -7.79 13.43 -5.73
C VAL A 46 -8.18 13.86 -7.15
N LEU A 47 -7.27 14.52 -7.85
CA LEU A 47 -7.39 14.94 -9.24
C LEU A 47 -6.36 14.18 -10.08
N GLU A 48 -6.83 13.27 -10.94
CA GLU A 48 -6.01 12.46 -11.83
C GLU A 48 -6.35 12.79 -13.30
N MET A 49 -5.31 13.00 -14.12
CA MET A 49 -5.46 13.35 -15.53
C MET A 49 -5.83 12.14 -16.39
N LEU A 50 -5.39 10.94 -16.01
CA LEU A 50 -5.71 9.67 -16.68
C LEU A 50 -7.14 9.20 -16.35
N PRO A 51 -7.70 8.23 -17.11
CA PRO A 51 -9.03 7.68 -16.84
C PRO A 51 -9.16 6.90 -15.53
N GLN A 52 -8.04 6.50 -14.91
CA GLN A 52 -7.98 5.68 -13.71
C GLN A 52 -6.81 6.12 -12.81
N VAL A 53 -7.02 6.15 -11.49
CA VAL A 53 -5.93 6.19 -10.50
C VAL A 53 -5.20 4.84 -10.48
N LEU A 54 -3.96 4.81 -9.97
CA LEU A 54 -3.13 3.60 -9.91
C LEU A 54 -3.13 2.84 -11.26
N ALA A 55 -2.78 3.53 -12.35
CA ALA A 55 -3.00 3.05 -13.73
C ALA A 55 -2.25 1.74 -14.10
N MET A 56 -1.30 1.32 -13.27
CA MET A 56 -0.58 0.03 -13.34
C MET A 56 -1.34 -1.14 -12.70
N VAL A 57 -2.33 -0.86 -11.85
CA VAL A 57 -3.13 -1.85 -11.12
C VAL A 57 -4.38 -2.19 -11.93
N ASP A 58 -4.75 -3.47 -11.97
CA ASP A 58 -6.00 -3.91 -12.61
C ASP A 58 -7.21 -3.18 -12.00
N SER A 59 -8.15 -2.80 -12.88
CA SER A 59 -9.27 -1.91 -12.57
C SER A 59 -10.22 -2.45 -11.49
N ASP A 60 -10.25 -3.76 -11.28
CA ASP A 60 -11.09 -4.42 -10.28
C ASP A 60 -10.51 -4.37 -8.86
N LEU A 61 -9.19 -4.25 -8.70
CA LEU A 61 -8.58 -3.91 -7.42
C LEU A 61 -8.78 -2.42 -7.13
N VAL A 62 -8.56 -1.57 -8.14
CA VAL A 62 -8.78 -0.13 -8.01
C VAL A 62 -10.23 0.20 -7.64
N ALA A 63 -11.22 -0.49 -8.20
CA ALA A 63 -12.63 -0.30 -7.86
C ALA A 63 -12.97 -0.61 -6.37
N VAL A 64 -12.27 -1.55 -5.73
CA VAL A 64 -12.44 -1.82 -4.29
C VAL A 64 -11.81 -0.69 -3.49
N TYR A 65 -10.59 -0.27 -3.83
CA TYR A 65 -9.90 0.81 -3.12
C TYR A 65 -10.61 2.18 -3.27
N THR A 66 -11.09 2.54 -4.47
CA THR A 66 -11.83 3.80 -4.66
C THR A 66 -13.13 3.82 -3.86
N LYS A 67 -13.83 2.68 -3.77
CA LYS A 67 -15.01 2.53 -2.92
C LYS A 67 -14.67 2.68 -1.43
N HIS A 68 -13.56 2.10 -0.97
CA HIS A 68 -13.09 2.26 0.39
C HIS A 68 -12.79 3.74 0.71
N LEU A 69 -12.02 4.41 -0.15
CA LEU A 69 -11.66 5.82 0.03
C LEU A 69 -12.90 6.74 0.03
N SER A 70 -13.90 6.47 -0.83
CA SER A 70 -15.18 7.18 -0.77
C SER A 70 -16.00 6.88 0.50
N GLY A 71 -15.85 5.70 1.09
CA GLY A 71 -16.41 5.38 2.41
C GLY A 71 -15.81 6.22 3.54
N LEU A 72 -14.56 6.68 3.40
CA LEU A 72 -13.89 7.62 4.30
C LEU A 72 -14.20 9.10 3.99
N GLY A 73 -15.06 9.37 2.99
CA GLY A 73 -15.40 10.74 2.54
C GLY A 73 -14.42 11.34 1.54
N GLY A 74 -13.55 10.51 0.93
CA GLY A 74 -12.67 10.91 -0.15
C GLY A 74 -13.36 10.97 -1.52
N GLU A 75 -12.97 11.93 -2.34
CA GLU A 75 -13.46 12.14 -3.71
C GLU A 75 -12.32 11.90 -4.70
N ILE A 76 -12.60 11.25 -5.84
CA ILE A 76 -11.63 11.02 -6.91
C ILE A 76 -12.24 11.52 -8.22
N HIS A 77 -11.55 12.43 -8.89
CA HIS A 77 -11.90 12.89 -10.24
C HIS A 77 -10.80 12.43 -11.22
N THR A 78 -11.15 11.47 -12.08
CA THR A 78 -10.30 11.05 -13.20
C THR A 78 -10.57 11.89 -14.44
N ASN A 79 -9.74 11.78 -15.48
CA ASN A 79 -9.79 12.63 -16.68
C ASN A 79 -9.73 14.14 -16.38
N SER A 80 -9.16 14.53 -15.24
CA SER A 80 -9.22 15.86 -14.64
C SER A 80 -7.86 16.53 -14.71
N LYS A 81 -7.68 17.41 -15.71
CA LYS A 81 -6.43 18.15 -15.92
C LYS A 81 -6.40 19.41 -15.06
N VAL A 82 -5.54 19.46 -14.05
CA VAL A 82 -5.31 20.68 -13.27
C VAL A 82 -4.66 21.75 -14.15
N SER A 83 -5.19 22.98 -14.10
CA SER A 83 -4.71 24.14 -14.84
C SER A 83 -4.05 25.18 -13.93
N ARG A 84 -4.53 25.33 -12.69
CA ARG A 84 -4.02 26.33 -11.75
C ARG A 84 -4.29 25.99 -10.29
N VAL A 85 -3.39 26.41 -9.41
CA VAL A 85 -3.65 26.56 -7.97
C VAL A 85 -3.57 28.05 -7.66
N VAL A 86 -4.54 28.57 -6.90
CA VAL A 86 -4.67 29.98 -6.51
C VAL A 86 -4.99 30.12 -5.02
N LYS A 87 -4.68 31.27 -4.42
CA LYS A 87 -5.20 31.63 -3.09
C LYS A 87 -6.58 32.26 -3.24
N GLN A 88 -7.57 31.77 -2.50
CA GLN A 88 -8.95 32.27 -2.56
C GLN A 88 -9.66 32.07 -1.22
N ASN A 89 -10.48 33.04 -0.79
CA ASN A 89 -11.29 32.98 0.43
C ASN A 89 -10.51 32.63 1.73
N GLY A 90 -9.21 32.98 1.79
CA GLY A 90 -8.32 32.65 2.92
C GLY A 90 -7.72 31.24 2.89
N GLY A 91 -8.02 30.42 1.88
CA GLY A 91 -7.42 29.11 1.63
C GLY A 91 -6.85 28.99 0.21
N LEU A 92 -6.75 27.75 -0.28
CA LEU A 92 -6.33 27.42 -1.64
C LEU A 92 -7.52 26.96 -2.47
N GLN A 93 -7.46 27.17 -3.78
CA GLN A 93 -8.37 26.56 -4.75
C GLN A 93 -7.57 25.94 -5.89
N VAL A 94 -7.88 24.68 -6.21
CA VAL A 94 -7.33 23.95 -7.36
C VAL A 94 -8.36 23.98 -8.48
N GLN A 95 -7.98 24.59 -9.60
CA GLN A 95 -8.78 24.72 -10.82
C GLN A 95 -8.35 23.65 -11.82
N PHE A 96 -9.31 22.93 -12.38
CA PHE A 96 -9.10 21.83 -13.30
C PHE A 96 -10.15 21.82 -14.41
N SER A 97 -9.96 20.96 -15.41
CA SER A 97 -11.01 20.63 -16.37
C SER A 97 -11.18 19.12 -16.53
N THR A 98 -12.42 18.66 -16.57
CA THR A 98 -12.80 17.25 -16.78
C THR A 98 -13.54 17.16 -18.11
N GLY A 99 -12.99 16.44 -19.08
CA GLY A 99 -13.59 16.35 -20.43
C GLY A 99 -13.72 17.69 -21.18
N GLY A 100 -13.05 18.75 -20.71
CA GLY A 100 -13.16 20.12 -21.23
C GLY A 100 -14.05 21.05 -20.40
N GLU A 101 -14.90 20.51 -19.51
CA GLU A 101 -15.71 21.31 -18.58
C GLU A 101 -14.87 21.77 -17.39
N GLY A 102 -15.00 23.05 -16.99
CA GLY A 102 -14.22 23.62 -15.90
C GLY A 102 -14.75 23.23 -14.51
N GLY A 103 -13.84 22.88 -13.60
CA GLY A 103 -14.12 22.55 -12.21
C GLY A 103 -13.14 23.22 -11.24
N ALA A 104 -13.54 23.32 -9.98
CA ALA A 104 -12.70 23.86 -8.92
C ALA A 104 -12.97 23.16 -7.58
N VAL A 105 -11.91 22.92 -6.81
CA VAL A 105 -11.96 22.34 -5.45
C VAL A 105 -11.19 23.24 -4.50
N ASP A 106 -11.84 23.69 -3.44
CA ASP A 106 -11.19 24.44 -2.37
C ASP A 106 -10.50 23.50 -1.38
N ALA A 107 -9.25 23.82 -1.01
CA ALA A 107 -8.43 23.05 -0.09
C ALA A 107 -7.73 23.94 0.95
N ASP A 108 -7.32 23.34 2.05
CA ASP A 108 -6.46 24.00 3.04
C ASP A 108 -4.99 23.73 2.70
N GLN A 109 -4.70 22.54 2.17
CA GLN A 109 -3.40 22.13 1.66
C GLN A 109 -3.54 21.42 0.31
N VAL A 110 -2.55 21.57 -0.57
CA VAL A 110 -2.49 20.90 -1.87
C VAL A 110 -1.18 20.10 -1.99
N LEU A 111 -1.29 18.79 -2.18
CA LEU A 111 -0.17 17.89 -2.48
C LEU A 111 0.01 17.75 -3.99
N LEU A 112 1.25 17.92 -4.49
CA LEU A 112 1.63 17.67 -5.88
C LEU A 112 2.40 16.35 -5.98
N ALA A 113 1.71 15.29 -6.41
CA ALA A 113 2.21 13.91 -6.48
C ALA A 113 2.10 13.32 -7.91
N VAL A 114 2.42 14.12 -8.93
CA VAL A 114 2.26 13.77 -10.35
C VAL A 114 3.33 12.83 -10.91
N GLY A 115 4.42 12.59 -10.17
CA GLY A 115 5.50 11.69 -10.59
C GLY A 115 6.86 12.06 -10.00
N ARG A 116 7.89 11.34 -10.44
CA ARG A 116 9.31 11.58 -10.12
C ARG A 116 10.10 11.67 -11.43
N VAL A 117 11.27 12.30 -11.39
CA VAL A 117 12.22 12.38 -12.51
C VAL A 117 13.62 11.99 -12.04
N PRO A 118 14.47 11.42 -12.91
CA PRO A 118 15.88 11.16 -12.61
C PRO A 118 16.61 12.43 -12.14
N PHE A 119 17.36 12.32 -11.04
CA PHE A 119 18.17 13.43 -10.53
C PHE A 119 19.64 13.27 -10.99
N THR A 120 19.99 13.97 -12.08
CA THR A 120 21.36 13.95 -12.65
C THR A 120 22.10 15.29 -12.53
N GLN A 121 21.51 16.27 -11.83
CA GLN A 121 22.13 17.58 -11.63
C GLN A 121 23.40 17.47 -10.76
N GLY A 122 24.51 18.03 -11.26
CA GLY A 122 25.79 18.05 -10.55
C GLY A 122 26.64 16.77 -10.71
N LEU A 123 26.19 15.77 -11.49
CA LEU A 123 26.98 14.58 -11.79
C LEU A 123 28.13 14.83 -12.78
N ASP A 124 28.13 15.95 -13.50
CA ASP A 124 29.09 16.25 -14.58
C ASP A 124 29.17 15.12 -15.65
N ALA A 125 28.04 14.47 -15.94
CA ALA A 125 27.94 13.25 -16.76
C ALA A 125 28.71 13.32 -18.09
N ASP A 126 28.61 14.44 -18.83
CA ASP A 126 29.35 14.66 -20.08
C ASP A 126 30.88 14.57 -19.91
N LYS A 127 31.42 15.04 -18.76
CA LYS A 127 32.87 14.96 -18.45
C LYS A 127 33.29 13.54 -18.07
N ALA A 128 32.36 12.76 -17.52
CA ALA A 128 32.57 11.35 -17.19
C ALA A 128 32.36 10.42 -18.41
N GLY A 129 31.95 10.95 -19.57
CA GLY A 129 31.57 10.15 -20.74
C GLY A 129 30.22 9.44 -20.61
N VAL A 130 29.45 9.74 -19.56
CA VAL A 130 28.17 9.08 -19.26
C VAL A 130 27.06 9.73 -20.06
N LYS A 131 26.45 8.97 -20.95
CA LYS A 131 25.35 9.41 -21.79
C LYS A 131 24.04 9.55 -21.02
N LEU A 132 23.36 10.68 -21.23
CA LEU A 132 22.00 10.92 -20.75
C LEU A 132 20.97 10.90 -21.89
N ASP A 133 19.77 10.40 -21.62
CA ASP A 133 18.60 10.51 -22.51
C ASP A 133 17.42 11.05 -21.69
N ARG A 134 16.86 12.20 -22.04
CA ARG A 134 15.76 12.87 -21.28
C ARG A 134 16.03 12.97 -19.76
N GLY A 135 17.29 13.04 -19.35
CA GLY A 135 17.72 13.17 -17.96
C GLY A 135 18.06 11.86 -17.23
N ARG A 136 17.64 10.68 -17.73
CA ARG A 136 18.11 9.37 -17.20
C ARG A 136 19.51 9.05 -17.72
N VAL A 137 20.29 8.33 -16.93
CA VAL A 137 21.53 7.69 -17.38
C VAL A 137 21.19 6.51 -18.29
N VAL A 138 21.89 6.41 -19.43
CA VAL A 138 21.77 5.27 -20.35
C VAL A 138 22.67 4.14 -19.87
N VAL A 139 22.12 2.93 -19.76
CA VAL A 139 22.83 1.70 -19.40
C VAL A 139 22.44 0.54 -20.33
N ASP A 140 23.27 -0.50 -20.36
CA ASP A 140 22.96 -1.79 -20.94
C ASP A 140 22.19 -2.73 -19.96
N GLU A 141 21.98 -3.99 -20.35
CA GLU A 141 21.30 -4.99 -19.52
C GLU A 141 22.11 -5.42 -18.28
N HIS A 142 23.40 -5.08 -18.22
CA HIS A 142 24.30 -5.34 -17.09
C HIS A 142 24.48 -4.10 -16.19
N LEU A 143 23.69 -3.05 -16.44
CA LEU A 143 23.69 -1.76 -15.75
C LEU A 143 24.95 -0.91 -15.99
N HIS A 144 25.77 -1.28 -16.98
CA HIS A 144 26.99 -0.57 -17.36
C HIS A 144 26.66 0.58 -18.32
N THR A 145 27.36 1.71 -18.20
CA THR A 145 27.18 2.88 -19.07
C THR A 145 28.07 2.82 -20.31
N ASP A 146 27.97 3.79 -21.22
CA ASP A 146 28.94 3.96 -22.32
C ASP A 146 30.38 4.28 -21.83
N ALA A 147 30.56 4.66 -20.55
CA ALA A 147 31.85 5.01 -19.96
C ALA A 147 32.47 3.82 -19.20
N ASP A 148 33.70 3.47 -19.55
CA ASP A 148 34.46 2.38 -18.94
C ASP A 148 34.60 2.55 -17.42
N GLY A 149 34.25 1.50 -16.67
CA GLY A 149 34.30 1.51 -15.22
C GLY A 149 33.11 2.19 -14.53
N ILE A 150 32.05 2.57 -15.24
CA ILE A 150 30.89 3.29 -14.68
C ILE A 150 29.58 2.53 -14.91
N TRP A 151 28.86 2.28 -13.81
CA TRP A 151 27.52 1.68 -13.76
C TRP A 151 26.50 2.66 -13.17
N ALA A 152 25.21 2.47 -13.46
CA ALA A 152 24.12 3.25 -12.86
C ALA A 152 22.88 2.37 -12.56
N ILE A 153 22.17 2.68 -11.47
CA ILE A 153 21.09 1.86 -10.91
C ILE A 153 19.91 2.72 -10.39
N GLY A 154 18.72 2.14 -10.28
CA GLY A 154 17.55 2.73 -9.65
C GLY A 154 16.95 3.93 -10.39
N ASP A 155 16.30 4.84 -9.66
CA ASP A 155 15.57 6.01 -10.20
C ASP A 155 16.37 6.83 -11.26
N VAL A 156 17.71 6.79 -11.24
CA VAL A 156 18.55 7.53 -12.19
C VAL A 156 18.59 6.94 -13.61
N ILE A 157 18.34 5.63 -13.76
CA ILE A 157 18.21 4.98 -15.09
C ILE A 157 16.75 4.95 -15.58
N GLY A 158 15.80 5.21 -14.68
CA GLY A 158 14.36 5.15 -14.94
C GLY A 158 13.81 3.73 -14.79
N GLY A 159 12.84 3.34 -15.60
CA GLY A 159 12.21 2.02 -15.50
C GLY A 159 11.34 1.89 -14.24
N ILE A 160 11.57 0.84 -13.44
CA ILE A 160 10.80 0.57 -12.22
C ILE A 160 11.45 1.29 -11.03
N MET A 161 10.98 2.50 -10.74
CA MET A 161 11.44 3.36 -9.64
C MET A 161 10.96 2.86 -8.27
N LEU A 162 11.50 1.73 -7.82
CA LEU A 162 11.20 1.09 -6.52
C LEU A 162 12.49 0.75 -5.76
N ALA A 163 12.49 0.97 -4.44
CA ALA A 163 13.68 0.84 -3.61
C ALA A 163 14.30 -0.58 -3.62
N HIS A 164 13.47 -1.63 -3.64
CA HIS A 164 13.94 -3.02 -3.73
C HIS A 164 14.47 -3.39 -5.11
N VAL A 165 13.96 -2.77 -6.19
CA VAL A 165 14.51 -2.94 -7.55
C VAL A 165 15.87 -2.26 -7.63
N ALA A 166 15.98 -1.00 -7.22
CA ALA A 166 17.26 -0.28 -7.16
C ALA A 166 18.32 -1.01 -6.30
N SER A 167 17.90 -1.61 -5.18
CA SER A 167 18.78 -2.41 -4.32
C SER A 167 19.26 -3.70 -5.01
N TYR A 168 18.38 -4.37 -5.75
CA TYR A 168 18.72 -5.59 -6.50
C TYR A 168 19.63 -5.29 -7.69
N GLU A 169 19.36 -4.21 -8.43
CA GLU A 169 20.24 -3.68 -9.47
C GLU A 169 21.64 -3.36 -8.93
N GLY A 170 21.73 -2.76 -7.73
CA GLY A 170 23.01 -2.52 -7.06
C GLY A 170 23.80 -3.80 -6.78
N VAL A 171 23.13 -4.89 -6.39
CA VAL A 171 23.77 -6.21 -6.24
C VAL A 171 24.28 -6.73 -7.58
N CYS A 172 23.45 -6.68 -8.64
CA CYS A 172 23.86 -7.11 -9.98
C CYS A 172 25.07 -6.33 -10.50
N ALA A 173 25.04 -4.99 -10.41
CA ALA A 173 26.14 -4.13 -10.84
C ALA A 173 27.43 -4.43 -10.07
N VAL A 174 27.39 -4.57 -8.74
CA VAL A 174 28.59 -4.86 -7.92
C VAL A 174 29.14 -6.27 -8.17
N GLU A 175 28.30 -7.27 -8.39
CA GLU A 175 28.75 -8.62 -8.77
C GLU A 175 29.43 -8.63 -10.15
N ASN A 176 28.90 -7.86 -11.10
CA ASN A 176 29.52 -7.67 -12.42
C ASN A 176 30.88 -6.95 -12.31
N ILE A 177 30.95 -5.85 -11.53
CA ILE A 177 32.20 -5.12 -11.23
C ILE A 177 33.26 -6.04 -10.61
N ALA A 178 32.86 -6.91 -9.68
CA ALA A 178 33.76 -7.83 -8.98
C ALA A 178 34.23 -9.03 -9.84
N GLY A 179 33.75 -9.15 -11.09
CA GLY A 179 34.02 -10.31 -11.94
C GLY A 179 33.40 -11.61 -11.42
N HIS A 180 32.35 -11.53 -10.60
CA HIS A 180 31.67 -12.68 -10.01
C HIS A 180 30.53 -13.23 -10.89
N GLY A 181 30.27 -12.62 -12.05
CA GLY A 181 29.32 -13.15 -13.03
C GLY A 181 29.07 -12.21 -14.21
N ASN A 182 27.98 -12.49 -14.91
CA ASN A 182 27.40 -11.67 -15.97
C ASN A 182 25.89 -11.57 -15.70
N ARG A 183 25.54 -10.93 -14.58
CA ARG A 183 24.21 -10.93 -13.98
C ARG A 183 23.37 -9.80 -14.54
N VAL A 184 22.24 -10.17 -15.14
CA VAL A 184 21.19 -9.26 -15.63
C VAL A 184 20.09 -9.19 -14.56
N PRO A 185 19.58 -8.00 -14.19
CA PRO A 185 18.41 -7.89 -13.31
C PRO A 185 17.15 -8.47 -13.97
N ASP A 186 16.43 -9.32 -13.24
CA ASP A 186 15.17 -9.91 -13.72
C ASP A 186 13.98 -9.14 -13.15
N TYR A 187 13.30 -8.40 -14.03
CA TYR A 187 12.17 -7.54 -13.69
C TYR A 187 10.81 -8.23 -13.77
N HIS A 188 10.69 -9.43 -14.36
CA HIS A 188 9.36 -10.02 -14.64
C HIS A 188 8.58 -10.35 -13.37
N ALA A 189 9.30 -10.64 -12.28
CA ALA A 189 8.77 -10.91 -10.95
C ALA A 189 9.02 -9.75 -9.96
N ALA A 190 9.27 -8.51 -10.42
CA ALA A 190 9.41 -7.37 -9.53
C ALA A 190 8.05 -7.02 -8.86
N PRO A 191 7.90 -7.16 -7.53
CA PRO A 191 6.63 -6.87 -6.88
C PRO A 191 6.41 -5.36 -6.79
N ASN A 192 5.14 -4.95 -6.92
CA ASN A 192 4.67 -3.61 -6.61
C ASN A 192 3.85 -3.68 -5.32
N CYS A 193 4.13 -2.77 -4.38
CA CYS A 193 3.46 -2.65 -3.10
C CYS A 193 2.97 -1.21 -2.94
N ILE A 194 1.73 -1.04 -2.50
CA ILE A 194 1.05 0.24 -2.31
C ILE A 194 0.42 0.20 -0.92
N TYR A 195 0.95 1.04 -0.03
CA TYR A 195 0.68 1.02 1.42
C TYR A 195 -0.57 1.85 1.78
N THR A 196 -1.64 1.69 1.00
CA THR A 196 -2.98 2.21 1.30
C THR A 196 -3.69 1.36 2.37
N ASP A 197 -4.86 1.81 2.83
CA ASP A 197 -5.84 0.94 3.51
C ASP A 197 -7.07 0.80 2.59
N PRO A 198 -7.51 -0.43 2.24
CA PRO A 198 -6.72 -1.66 2.32
C PRO A 198 -5.43 -1.59 1.49
N GLU A 199 -4.42 -2.39 1.86
CA GLU A 199 -3.17 -2.51 1.11
C GLU A 199 -3.43 -3.09 -0.28
N ILE A 200 -2.61 -2.70 -1.27
CA ILE A 200 -2.59 -3.29 -2.61
C ILE A 200 -1.19 -3.80 -2.91
N ALA A 201 -1.08 -5.01 -3.45
CA ALA A 201 0.19 -5.52 -3.97
C ALA A 201 -0.04 -6.39 -5.22
N HIS A 202 0.89 -6.35 -6.17
CA HIS A 202 0.85 -7.23 -7.34
C HIS A 202 2.24 -7.59 -7.85
N VAL A 203 2.34 -8.71 -8.56
CA VAL A 203 3.56 -9.20 -9.21
C VAL A 203 3.20 -9.96 -10.48
N GLY A 204 4.06 -9.86 -11.50
CA GLY A 204 3.81 -10.46 -12.81
C GLY A 204 2.62 -9.84 -13.55
N LEU A 205 2.02 -10.63 -14.44
CA LEU A 205 1.05 -10.21 -15.44
C LEU A 205 -0.31 -9.79 -14.84
N GLY A 206 -0.87 -8.66 -15.30
CA GLY A 206 -2.25 -8.22 -15.00
C GLY A 206 -3.29 -8.75 -16.01
N GLU A 207 -4.59 -8.75 -15.67
CA GLU A 207 -5.65 -9.16 -16.59
C GLU A 207 -5.79 -8.19 -17.76
N LYS A 208 -5.65 -6.88 -17.49
CA LYS A 208 -5.63 -5.85 -18.53
C LYS A 208 -4.46 -6.09 -19.50
N GLU A 209 -3.27 -6.28 -18.95
CA GLU A 209 -2.04 -6.49 -19.71
C GLU A 209 -2.07 -7.79 -20.51
N ALA A 210 -2.56 -8.89 -19.93
CA ALA A 210 -2.77 -10.16 -20.61
C ALA A 210 -3.68 -9.99 -21.83
N LYS A 211 -4.80 -9.29 -21.67
CA LYS A 211 -5.74 -8.99 -22.75
C LYS A 211 -5.13 -8.11 -23.83
N GLU A 212 -4.38 -7.08 -23.45
CA GLU A 212 -3.68 -6.17 -24.38
C GLU A 212 -2.58 -6.91 -25.19
N LYS A 213 -1.91 -7.89 -24.57
CA LYS A 213 -0.91 -8.75 -25.21
C LYS A 213 -1.48 -9.98 -25.94
N GLY A 214 -2.80 -10.20 -25.88
CA GLY A 214 -3.44 -11.40 -26.47
C GLY A 214 -3.11 -12.72 -25.76
N ILE A 215 -2.61 -12.66 -24.52
CA ILE A 215 -2.24 -13.83 -23.72
C ILE A 215 -3.51 -14.40 -23.08
N ALA A 216 -3.83 -15.67 -23.39
CA ALA A 216 -4.91 -16.38 -22.72
C ALA A 216 -4.51 -16.67 -21.26
N VAL A 217 -5.41 -16.38 -20.32
CA VAL A 217 -5.17 -16.57 -18.88
C VAL A 217 -6.35 -17.23 -18.18
N LYS A 218 -6.04 -18.07 -17.20
CA LYS A 218 -6.99 -18.65 -16.25
C LYS A 218 -6.95 -17.83 -14.97
N VAL A 219 -8.09 -17.32 -14.52
CA VAL A 219 -8.18 -16.40 -13.38
C VAL A 219 -8.86 -17.06 -12.19
N GLY A 220 -8.21 -17.02 -11.03
CA GLY A 220 -8.76 -17.46 -9.75
C GLY A 220 -8.80 -16.32 -8.76
N ARG A 221 -9.81 -16.30 -7.88
CA ARG A 221 -10.00 -15.24 -6.89
C ARG A 221 -10.60 -15.80 -5.61
N PHE A 222 -10.08 -15.38 -4.46
CA PHE A 222 -10.60 -15.71 -3.15
C PHE A 222 -10.82 -14.45 -2.29
N PRO A 223 -12.07 -14.17 -1.85
CA PRO A 223 -12.38 -12.98 -1.07
C PRO A 223 -11.90 -13.11 0.38
N PHE A 224 -11.33 -12.03 0.93
CA PHE A 224 -10.96 -12.02 2.36
C PHE A 224 -12.18 -12.15 3.29
N ALA A 225 -13.39 -11.85 2.80
CA ALA A 225 -14.64 -12.17 3.49
C ALA A 225 -14.89 -13.68 3.73
N ALA A 226 -14.21 -14.57 2.99
CA ALA A 226 -14.21 -16.02 3.23
C ALA A 226 -12.98 -16.50 4.02
N SER A 227 -11.97 -15.65 4.26
CA SER A 227 -10.82 -15.98 5.09
C SER A 227 -11.19 -15.87 6.58
N GLY A 228 -11.18 -17.00 7.28
CA GLY A 228 -11.37 -17.03 8.73
C GLY A 228 -10.37 -16.11 9.47
N ARG A 229 -9.12 -16.03 8.99
CA ARG A 229 -8.12 -15.13 9.58
C ARG A 229 -8.49 -13.66 9.39
N ALA A 230 -8.86 -13.24 8.18
CA ALA A 230 -9.24 -11.87 7.89
C ALA A 230 -10.46 -11.42 8.73
N LEU A 231 -11.43 -12.32 8.93
CA LEU A 231 -12.56 -12.10 9.85
C LEU A 231 -12.10 -11.91 11.31
N THR A 232 -11.10 -12.66 11.80
CA THR A 232 -10.55 -12.41 13.16
C THR A 232 -9.81 -11.08 13.32
N LEU A 233 -9.37 -10.47 12.21
CA LEU A 233 -8.74 -9.16 12.19
C LEU A 233 -9.75 -8.01 12.01
N GLY A 234 -11.00 -8.32 11.64
CA GLY A 234 -12.00 -7.32 11.24
C GLY A 234 -11.73 -6.69 9.88
N GLN A 235 -10.86 -7.29 9.06
CA GLN A 235 -10.37 -6.76 7.79
C GLN A 235 -10.77 -7.68 6.62
N SER A 236 -12.08 -7.77 6.36
CA SER A 236 -12.65 -8.69 5.35
C SER A 236 -12.77 -8.10 3.93
N GLU A 237 -12.34 -6.87 3.72
CA GLU A 237 -12.44 -6.20 2.41
C GLU A 237 -11.35 -6.68 1.44
N GLY A 238 -11.70 -6.77 0.16
CA GLY A 238 -10.81 -7.21 -0.90
C GLY A 238 -10.69 -8.73 -1.09
N TYR A 239 -9.65 -9.15 -1.81
CA TYR A 239 -9.42 -10.52 -2.26
C TYR A 239 -7.96 -10.74 -2.68
N ALA A 240 -7.54 -12.00 -2.68
CA ALA A 240 -6.38 -12.47 -3.45
C ALA A 240 -6.85 -12.93 -4.84
N LYS A 241 -6.07 -12.63 -5.88
CA LYS A 241 -6.32 -12.97 -7.28
C LYS A 241 -5.04 -13.55 -7.89
N VAL A 242 -5.18 -14.62 -8.68
CA VAL A 242 -4.08 -15.25 -9.43
C VAL A 242 -4.45 -15.36 -10.90
N LEU A 243 -3.44 -15.19 -11.75
CA LEU A 243 -3.48 -15.43 -13.19
C LEU A 243 -2.52 -16.56 -13.52
N ALA A 244 -2.98 -17.55 -14.28
CA ALA A 244 -2.15 -18.66 -14.73
C ALA A 244 -2.29 -18.93 -16.22
N ASP A 245 -1.27 -19.53 -16.79
CA ASP A 245 -1.27 -20.08 -18.12
C ASP A 245 -2.29 -21.25 -18.20
N PRO A 246 -3.25 -21.24 -19.14
CA PRO A 246 -4.31 -22.26 -19.20
C PRO A 246 -3.84 -23.68 -19.52
N GLU A 247 -2.70 -23.84 -20.21
CA GLU A 247 -2.21 -25.13 -20.70
C GLU A 247 -1.23 -25.79 -19.73
N THR A 248 -0.29 -25.00 -19.21
CA THR A 248 0.79 -25.44 -18.32
C THR A 248 0.49 -25.23 -16.85
N GLY A 249 -0.54 -24.43 -16.52
CA GLY A 249 -0.90 -24.10 -15.14
C GLY A 249 0.11 -23.21 -14.40
N LYS A 250 1.15 -22.69 -15.07
CA LYS A 250 2.15 -21.78 -14.49
C LYS A 250 1.50 -20.49 -14.00
N LEU A 251 1.89 -20.03 -12.80
CA LEU A 251 1.49 -18.74 -12.27
C LEU A 251 2.17 -17.62 -13.07
N LEU A 252 1.38 -16.80 -13.76
CA LEU A 252 1.84 -15.67 -14.57
C LEU A 252 1.80 -14.35 -13.80
N GLY A 253 0.95 -14.24 -12.79
CA GLY A 253 0.86 -13.08 -11.92
C GLY A 253 -0.10 -13.27 -10.75
N ALA A 254 0.06 -12.45 -9.73
CA ALA A 254 -0.81 -12.41 -8.56
C ALA A 254 -1.08 -10.96 -8.16
N HIS A 255 -2.30 -10.70 -7.71
CA HIS A 255 -2.83 -9.38 -7.40
C HIS A 255 -3.65 -9.49 -6.12
N ILE A 256 -3.32 -8.70 -5.10
CA ILE A 256 -3.91 -8.79 -3.77
C ILE A 256 -4.35 -7.38 -3.38
N ILE A 257 -5.60 -7.26 -2.94
CA ILE A 257 -6.09 -6.09 -2.21
C ILE A 257 -6.73 -6.56 -0.90
N GLY A 258 -6.31 -6.02 0.24
CA GLY A 258 -6.80 -6.45 1.55
C GLY A 258 -5.73 -6.39 2.64
N PRO A 259 -5.94 -7.07 3.79
CA PRO A 259 -5.01 -7.03 4.91
C PRO A 259 -3.66 -7.66 4.55
N ARG A 260 -2.55 -6.98 4.87
CA ARG A 260 -1.17 -7.49 4.71
C ARG A 260 -0.82 -7.88 3.27
N ALA A 261 -1.49 -7.31 2.26
CA ALA A 261 -1.24 -7.62 0.85
C ALA A 261 0.25 -7.48 0.49
N THR A 262 0.93 -6.49 1.07
CA THR A 262 2.36 -6.20 0.83
C THR A 262 3.33 -7.23 1.43
N ASP A 263 2.91 -8.05 2.41
CA ASP A 263 3.67 -9.23 2.84
C ASP A 263 3.29 -10.48 2.04
N LEU A 264 1.99 -10.67 1.78
CA LEU A 264 1.46 -11.85 1.09
C LEU A 264 2.03 -11.99 -0.32
N ILE A 265 2.32 -10.87 -0.98
CA ILE A 265 2.87 -10.87 -2.34
C ILE A 265 4.26 -11.53 -2.42
N ALA A 266 5.01 -11.66 -1.31
CA ALA A 266 6.34 -12.28 -1.31
C ALA A 266 6.30 -13.77 -1.72
N GLU A 267 5.26 -14.50 -1.31
CA GLU A 267 5.06 -15.90 -1.72
C GLU A 267 4.77 -15.99 -3.21
N ALA A 268 3.85 -15.17 -3.71
CA ALA A 268 3.52 -15.13 -5.13
C ALA A 268 4.70 -14.62 -5.99
N THR A 269 5.54 -13.75 -5.45
CA THR A 269 6.77 -13.25 -6.10
C THR A 269 7.74 -14.40 -6.33
N LEU A 270 8.02 -15.19 -5.28
CA LEU A 270 8.83 -16.40 -5.38
C LEU A 270 8.25 -17.39 -6.39
N ALA A 271 6.92 -17.58 -6.39
CA ALA A 271 6.23 -18.49 -7.29
C ALA A 271 6.31 -18.06 -8.78
N VAL A 272 6.06 -16.78 -9.08
CA VAL A 272 6.21 -16.22 -10.44
C VAL A 272 7.67 -16.33 -10.89
N GLN A 273 8.62 -15.88 -10.07
CA GLN A 273 10.05 -15.89 -10.40
C GLN A 273 10.60 -17.28 -10.74
N ASN A 274 10.08 -18.33 -10.09
CA ASN A 274 10.49 -19.72 -10.32
C ASN A 274 9.55 -20.47 -11.28
N GLY A 275 8.54 -19.80 -11.86
CA GLY A 275 7.59 -20.38 -12.81
C GLY A 275 6.76 -21.54 -12.22
N LEU A 276 6.42 -21.48 -10.93
CA LEU A 276 5.64 -22.52 -10.24
C LEU A 276 4.21 -22.60 -10.77
N THR A 277 3.59 -23.77 -10.67
CA THR A 277 2.20 -24.00 -11.11
C THR A 277 1.18 -23.78 -9.99
N LEU A 278 -0.08 -23.56 -10.37
CA LEU A 278 -1.21 -23.52 -9.42
C LEU A 278 -1.34 -24.78 -8.55
N GLU A 279 -0.93 -25.94 -9.08
CA GLU A 279 -0.89 -27.21 -8.35
C GLU A 279 0.24 -27.24 -7.31
N GLN A 280 1.39 -26.63 -7.60
CA GLN A 280 2.46 -26.49 -6.59
C GLN A 280 2.04 -25.54 -5.45
N LEU A 281 1.22 -24.52 -5.74
CA LEU A 281 0.59 -23.68 -4.72
C LEU A 281 -0.49 -24.44 -3.93
N ASP A 282 -1.34 -25.25 -4.58
CA ASP A 282 -2.43 -25.96 -3.88
C ASP A 282 -1.96 -27.18 -3.05
N LEU A 283 -0.86 -27.83 -3.45
CA LEU A 283 -0.21 -28.90 -2.68
C LEU A 283 0.62 -28.37 -1.49
N THR A 284 0.86 -27.07 -1.41
CA THR A 284 1.60 -26.47 -0.30
C THR A 284 0.72 -26.40 0.95
N ILE A 285 1.20 -26.96 2.07
CA ILE A 285 0.46 -26.95 3.34
C ILE A 285 0.52 -25.55 3.95
N HIS A 286 -0.50 -24.74 3.66
CA HIS A 286 -0.69 -23.42 4.26
C HIS A 286 -1.13 -23.56 5.73
N ALA A 287 -0.58 -22.74 6.62
CA ALA A 287 -0.93 -22.76 8.03
C ALA A 287 -2.34 -22.19 8.28
N HIS A 288 -3.09 -22.78 9.19
CA HIS A 288 -4.46 -22.35 9.53
C HIS A 288 -4.59 -21.89 11.00
N PRO A 289 -5.32 -20.79 11.29
CA PRO A 289 -5.88 -19.80 10.37
C PRO A 289 -4.85 -18.70 10.04
N THR A 290 -4.53 -18.50 8.76
CA THR A 290 -3.63 -17.43 8.29
C THR A 290 -4.18 -16.73 7.03
N LEU A 291 -3.52 -15.64 6.61
CA LEU A 291 -3.88 -14.91 5.39
C LEU A 291 -3.36 -15.57 4.09
N PRO A 292 -2.16 -16.19 4.05
CA PRO A 292 -1.69 -16.97 2.90
C PRO A 292 -2.66 -18.03 2.37
N GLU A 293 -3.54 -18.60 3.21
CA GLU A 293 -4.61 -19.52 2.75
C GLU A 293 -5.46 -18.92 1.62
N SER A 294 -5.54 -17.59 1.50
CA SER A 294 -6.23 -16.90 0.40
C SER A 294 -5.52 -17.02 -0.95
N LEU A 295 -4.19 -17.18 -1.00
CA LEU A 295 -3.46 -17.48 -2.24
C LEU A 295 -3.68 -18.93 -2.67
N MET A 296 -3.61 -19.89 -1.73
CA MET A 296 -3.97 -21.30 -1.96
C MET A 296 -5.38 -21.43 -2.52
N GLU A 297 -6.38 -20.81 -1.88
CA GLU A 297 -7.76 -20.86 -2.35
C GLU A 297 -7.97 -20.09 -3.66
N ALA A 298 -7.21 -19.03 -3.95
CA ALA A 298 -7.24 -18.39 -5.26
C ALA A 298 -6.69 -19.33 -6.35
N ALA A 299 -5.63 -20.10 -6.07
CA ALA A 299 -5.09 -21.11 -6.98
C ALA A 299 -6.08 -22.29 -7.18
N LEU A 300 -6.72 -22.77 -6.12
CA LEU A 300 -7.80 -23.74 -6.20
C LEU A 300 -9.02 -23.21 -6.98
N ALA A 301 -9.38 -21.93 -6.81
CA ALA A 301 -10.46 -21.28 -7.54
C ALA A 301 -10.17 -21.14 -9.04
N ALA A 302 -8.93 -20.80 -9.41
CA ALA A 302 -8.48 -20.85 -10.81
C ALA A 302 -8.60 -22.27 -11.39
N GLN A 303 -8.38 -23.30 -10.56
CA GLN A 303 -8.56 -24.70 -10.94
C GLN A 303 -10.01 -25.20 -10.90
N GLY A 304 -10.96 -24.41 -10.40
CA GLY A 304 -12.38 -24.82 -10.26
C GLY A 304 -12.63 -25.79 -9.10
N ARG A 305 -11.74 -25.82 -8.10
CA ARG A 305 -11.72 -26.74 -6.95
C ARG A 305 -11.50 -26.05 -5.59
N ALA A 306 -11.80 -24.74 -5.49
CA ALA A 306 -11.83 -24.04 -4.20
C ALA A 306 -12.73 -24.76 -3.19
N ILE A 307 -12.31 -24.78 -1.93
CA ILE A 307 -13.00 -25.51 -0.86
C ILE A 307 -13.89 -24.56 -0.05
N HIS A 308 -13.40 -23.35 0.22
CA HIS A 308 -14.08 -22.39 1.08
C HIS A 308 -14.97 -21.38 0.34
N ILE A 309 -15.08 -21.49 -1.00
CA ILE A 309 -16.05 -20.75 -1.83
C ILE A 309 -16.65 -21.63 -2.93
N ALA A 310 -17.81 -21.24 -3.44
CA ALA A 310 -18.41 -21.91 -4.60
C ALA A 310 -17.62 -21.65 -5.88
N ASN A 311 -17.23 -22.72 -6.58
CA ASN A 311 -16.54 -22.63 -7.87
C ASN A 311 -17.50 -22.17 -8.98
N ARG A 312 -17.01 -21.28 -9.86
CA ARG A 312 -17.75 -20.89 -11.06
C ARG A 312 -17.80 -22.07 -12.03
N ARG A 313 -18.98 -22.35 -12.60
CA ARG A 313 -19.10 -23.31 -13.70
C ARG A 313 -18.38 -22.73 -14.93
N SER A 314 -17.50 -23.52 -15.53
CA SER A 314 -16.94 -23.22 -16.84
C SER A 314 -17.95 -23.61 -17.91
N ASP A 315 -18.48 -22.64 -18.67
CA ASP A 315 -19.35 -22.89 -19.82
C ASP A 315 -18.52 -23.39 -21.02
N THR A 316 -17.91 -24.57 -20.89
CA THR A 316 -17.18 -25.28 -21.96
C THR A 316 -18.15 -25.99 -22.91
N THR A 317 -19.07 -25.23 -23.50
CA THR A 317 -19.98 -25.67 -24.58
C THR A 317 -20.08 -24.63 -25.69
N THR A 318 -18.93 -24.19 -26.21
CA THR A 318 -18.87 -23.45 -27.48
C THR A 318 -18.60 -24.44 -28.61
N ARG A 319 -19.61 -24.68 -29.45
CA ARG A 319 -19.48 -25.50 -30.68
C ARG A 319 -18.37 -24.94 -31.57
N ALA A 320 -17.55 -25.83 -32.13
CA ALA A 320 -16.63 -25.48 -33.20
C ALA A 320 -17.39 -24.92 -34.42
N ALA A 321 -16.96 -23.76 -34.90
CA ALA A 321 -17.41 -23.17 -36.16
C ALA A 321 -16.18 -22.67 -36.92
N SER A 322 -15.76 -23.45 -37.93
CA SER A 322 -14.67 -23.12 -38.85
C SER A 322 -15.12 -22.11 -39.91
N GLY A 323 -14.35 -21.04 -40.12
CA GLY A 323 -14.55 -20.06 -41.20
C GLY A 323 -13.24 -19.31 -41.50
N PRO A 324 -12.96 -18.91 -42.76
CA PRO A 324 -11.59 -18.82 -43.26
C PRO A 324 -10.91 -17.45 -43.15
N THR A 325 -9.57 -17.48 -43.25
CA THR A 325 -8.64 -16.36 -43.31
C THR A 325 -8.49 -15.75 -44.72
N SER A 326 -8.18 -14.45 -44.80
CA SER A 326 -7.45 -13.80 -45.92
C SER A 326 -6.94 -12.39 -45.51
N PRO A 327 -5.90 -11.82 -46.17
CA PRO A 327 -4.95 -10.91 -45.49
C PRO A 327 -4.74 -9.51 -46.16
N GLN A 328 -3.70 -8.80 -45.70
CA GLN A 328 -3.16 -7.47 -46.13
C GLN A 328 -3.87 -6.25 -45.51
N GLY A 329 -3.20 -5.15 -45.17
CA GLY A 329 -1.77 -4.79 -45.18
C GLY A 329 -1.60 -3.27 -44.92
N GLY A 330 -0.41 -2.80 -44.50
CA GLY A 330 -0.16 -1.35 -44.36
C GLY A 330 1.00 -0.96 -43.44
N GLU A 331 2.15 -0.61 -44.02
CA GLU A 331 3.21 0.14 -43.32
C GLU A 331 2.86 1.64 -43.31
N ALA A 332 3.14 2.34 -42.20
CA ALA A 332 3.30 3.79 -42.19
C ALA A 332 4.24 4.23 -41.06
N ASN A 333 5.33 4.89 -41.44
CA ASN A 333 6.32 5.52 -40.58
C ASN A 333 6.01 7.02 -40.48
N MET A 334 6.06 7.64 -39.27
CA MET A 334 6.77 8.93 -39.04
C MET A 334 6.61 9.55 -37.63
N GLN A 335 7.76 9.68 -36.98
CA GLN A 335 8.34 10.91 -36.39
C GLN A 335 7.69 11.65 -35.20
N ASN A 336 8.51 11.78 -34.15
CA ASN A 336 8.36 12.65 -32.99
C ASN A 336 8.28 14.15 -33.34
N ARG A 337 7.49 14.90 -32.56
CA ARG A 337 7.64 16.36 -32.38
C ARG A 337 7.38 16.77 -30.93
N GLU A 338 8.42 16.74 -30.12
CA GLU A 338 8.50 17.56 -28.89
C GLU A 338 9.85 18.29 -28.90
N LYS A 339 9.79 19.59 -29.17
CA LYS A 339 10.87 20.55 -28.95
C LYS A 339 10.28 21.74 -28.20
N ASP A 340 11.16 22.36 -27.42
CA ASP A 340 10.99 23.64 -26.74
C ASP A 340 10.13 23.62 -25.46
N MET A 341 10.82 23.63 -24.31
CA MET A 341 10.85 24.77 -23.39
C MET A 341 11.87 24.49 -22.26
N ALA A 342 13.06 25.09 -22.33
CA ALA A 342 14.05 25.05 -21.26
C ALA A 342 13.95 26.31 -20.38
N ALA A 343 14.10 26.17 -19.06
CA ALA A 343 14.21 27.29 -18.12
C ALA A 343 15.31 27.02 -17.09
N THR A 344 16.23 27.97 -16.95
CA THR A 344 17.46 27.82 -16.15
C THR A 344 17.24 28.24 -14.69
N ILE A 345 17.69 27.42 -13.73
CA ILE A 345 17.68 27.75 -12.30
C ILE A 345 19.12 27.94 -11.80
N LYS A 346 19.35 28.98 -10.98
CA LYS A 346 20.63 29.24 -10.32
C LYS A 346 20.74 28.50 -8.97
N PRO A 347 21.94 28.04 -8.57
CA PRO A 347 22.13 27.29 -7.33
C PRO A 347 22.05 28.16 -6.07
N SER A 348 21.60 27.58 -4.97
CA SER A 348 21.66 28.13 -3.61
C SER A 348 22.43 27.17 -2.68
N THR A 349 23.02 27.73 -1.62
CA THR A 349 23.96 27.04 -0.73
C THR A 349 23.28 26.06 0.23
N PRO A 350 23.81 24.86 0.47
CA PRO A 350 23.20 23.87 1.37
C PRO A 350 23.33 24.25 2.87
N PRO A 351 22.35 23.90 3.71
CA PRO A 351 22.44 24.03 5.17
C PRO A 351 23.26 22.90 5.81
N SER A 352 23.73 23.13 7.04
CA SER A 352 24.65 22.24 7.77
C SER A 352 23.98 21.00 8.36
N VAL A 353 24.68 19.86 8.28
CA VAL A 353 24.25 18.53 8.74
C VAL A 353 24.11 18.44 10.27
N PRO A 354 23.01 17.89 10.82
CA PRO A 354 22.90 17.57 12.26
C PRO A 354 23.81 16.40 12.68
N SER A 355 24.41 16.48 13.87
CA SER A 355 25.31 15.45 14.39
C SER A 355 24.65 14.09 14.59
N ALA A 356 25.33 13.01 14.17
CA ALA A 356 24.81 11.64 14.23
C ALA A 356 24.45 11.16 15.64
N ILE A 357 23.30 10.48 15.75
CA ILE A 357 22.85 9.82 16.98
C ILE A 357 23.71 8.57 17.21
N THR A 358 24.48 8.53 18.30
CA THR A 358 25.34 7.40 18.64
C THR A 358 24.67 6.40 19.59
N PRO A 359 24.97 5.08 19.52
CA PRO A 359 24.31 4.04 20.32
C PRO A 359 24.37 4.25 21.86
N LYS A 360 25.34 5.02 22.37
CA LYS A 360 25.44 5.36 23.80
C LYS A 360 24.29 6.23 24.34
N LEU A 361 23.46 6.82 23.46
CA LEU A 361 22.27 7.59 23.85
C LEU A 361 21.03 6.71 24.15
N LEU A 362 21.07 5.40 23.87
CA LEU A 362 19.94 4.47 24.00
C LEU A 362 20.11 3.51 25.19
N GLU A 363 20.29 4.03 26.41
CA GLU A 363 20.18 3.21 27.63
C GLU A 363 18.71 2.94 28.00
N LEU A 364 18.30 1.67 27.94
CA LEU A 364 17.03 1.18 28.47
C LEU A 364 17.05 1.12 30.01
N LYS A 365 16.92 2.29 30.64
CA LYS A 365 16.72 2.42 32.09
C LYS A 365 15.40 1.77 32.49
N LYS A 366 15.35 1.22 33.72
CA LYS A 366 14.19 0.48 34.23
C LYS A 366 12.88 1.25 34.06
N ASP A 367 12.89 2.54 34.36
CA ASP A 367 11.70 3.39 34.30
C ASP A 367 11.22 3.61 32.85
N ASN A 368 12.16 3.78 31.91
CA ASN A 368 11.85 3.87 30.47
C ASN A 368 11.24 2.56 29.95
N ARG A 369 11.81 1.42 30.36
CA ARG A 369 11.30 0.09 29.99
C ARG A 369 9.91 -0.14 30.58
N ASP A 370 9.69 0.18 31.85
CA ASP A 370 8.43 -0.05 32.53
C ASP A 370 7.33 0.91 32.02
N PHE A 371 7.69 2.13 31.58
CA PHE A 371 6.84 3.05 30.80
C PHE A 371 6.47 2.47 29.43
N LEU A 372 7.44 2.02 28.63
CA LEU A 372 7.18 1.41 27.31
C LEU A 372 6.31 0.15 27.40
N LEU A 373 6.50 -0.68 28.44
CA LEU A 373 5.63 -1.81 28.74
C LEU A 373 4.24 -1.39 29.23
N GLY A 374 4.12 -0.23 29.88
CA GLY A 374 2.83 0.41 30.19
C GLY A 374 2.09 0.82 28.92
N LEU A 375 2.76 1.56 28.04
CA LEU A 375 2.25 2.01 26.75
C LEU A 375 1.78 0.83 25.88
N HIS A 376 2.63 -0.20 25.76
CA HIS A 376 2.28 -1.43 25.03
C HIS A 376 1.02 -2.10 25.62
N ARG A 377 0.89 -2.19 26.95
CA ARG A 377 -0.31 -2.75 27.60
C ARG A 377 -1.56 -1.91 27.37
N GLN A 378 -1.47 -0.58 27.35
CA GLN A 378 -2.59 0.28 26.97
C GLN A 378 -2.99 0.09 25.50
N MET A 379 -2.04 0.05 24.56
CA MET A 379 -2.31 -0.20 23.14
C MET A 379 -3.00 -1.56 22.92
N GLN A 380 -2.56 -2.61 23.64
CA GLN A 380 -3.20 -3.94 23.61
C GLN A 380 -4.60 -3.96 24.26
N LEU A 381 -4.89 -3.03 25.18
CA LEU A 381 -6.22 -2.88 25.77
C LEU A 381 -7.17 -2.16 24.80
N ILE A 382 -6.73 -1.05 24.21
CA ILE A 382 -7.47 -0.24 23.24
C ILE A 382 -7.92 -1.11 22.06
N ARG A 383 -6.99 -1.83 21.42
CA ARG A 383 -7.30 -2.79 20.35
C ARG A 383 -8.31 -3.87 20.76
N ARG A 384 -8.30 -4.30 22.03
CA ARG A 384 -9.25 -5.29 22.57
C ARG A 384 -10.66 -4.75 22.78
N PHE A 385 -10.81 -3.44 22.98
CA PHE A 385 -12.10 -2.78 23.18
C PHE A 385 -12.70 -2.21 21.89
N GLU A 386 -11.87 -1.84 20.91
CA GLU A 386 -12.30 -1.42 19.57
C GLU A 386 -12.99 -2.56 18.82
N GLY A 387 -12.55 -3.82 19.01
CA GLY A 387 -13.22 -5.03 18.50
C GLY A 387 -14.59 -5.36 19.12
N ARG A 388 -15.17 -4.51 19.97
CA ARG A 388 -16.53 -4.66 20.52
C ARG A 388 -17.33 -3.36 20.40
N GLY A 389 -17.59 -2.97 19.16
CA GLY A 389 -18.43 -1.82 18.80
C GLY A 389 -19.85 -1.91 19.37
N GLY A 390 -20.06 -1.29 20.53
CA GLY A 390 -21.37 -1.20 21.18
C GLY A 390 -21.34 -0.25 22.37
N ASN A 391 -22.42 0.50 22.58
CA ASN A 391 -22.47 1.65 23.51
C ASN A 391 -22.19 1.29 24.99
N GLY A 392 -22.23 0.01 25.36
CA GLY A 392 -21.84 -0.49 26.69
C GLY A 392 -20.33 -0.56 26.95
N GLY A 393 -19.49 -0.67 25.91
CA GLY A 393 -18.03 -0.79 26.05
C GLY A 393 -17.39 0.48 26.63
N ARG A 394 -17.73 1.65 26.04
CA ARG A 394 -17.20 2.97 26.44
C ARG A 394 -17.54 3.33 27.90
N ARG A 395 -18.70 2.90 28.41
CA ARG A 395 -19.10 3.11 29.82
C ARG A 395 -18.31 2.25 30.80
N ARG A 396 -17.89 1.04 30.42
CA ARG A 396 -17.05 0.18 31.28
C ARG A 396 -15.59 0.62 31.31
N ALA A 397 -15.04 1.04 30.17
CA ALA A 397 -13.67 1.56 30.08
C ALA A 397 -13.44 2.72 31.06
N ARG A 398 -14.33 3.74 31.06
CA ARG A 398 -14.24 4.87 32.02
C ARG A 398 -14.27 4.43 33.49
N ALA A 399 -15.15 3.50 33.84
CA ALA A 399 -15.27 3.02 35.22
C ALA A 399 -14.06 2.20 35.71
N GLU A 400 -13.32 1.58 34.79
CA GLU A 400 -12.10 0.82 35.10
C GLU A 400 -10.85 1.72 35.13
N GLU A 401 -10.83 2.76 34.28
CA GLU A 401 -9.81 3.81 34.26
C GLU A 401 -9.84 4.71 35.52
N GLU A 402 -11.03 5.02 36.04
CA GLU A 402 -11.22 5.66 37.35
C GLU A 402 -10.72 4.77 38.51
N ARG A 403 -10.96 3.45 38.44
CA ARG A 403 -10.46 2.48 39.44
C ARG A 403 -8.94 2.39 39.46
N LEU A 404 -8.28 2.51 38.32
CA LEU A 404 -6.81 2.47 38.23
C LEU A 404 -6.15 3.74 38.77
N HIS A 405 -6.76 4.92 38.57
CA HIS A 405 -6.28 6.18 39.16
C HIS A 405 -6.40 6.21 40.69
N LEU A 406 -7.48 5.65 41.25
CA LEU A 406 -7.70 5.57 42.70
C LEU A 406 -6.63 4.78 43.47
N HIS A 407 -5.82 3.96 42.80
CA HIS A 407 -4.76 3.17 43.43
C HIS A 407 -3.39 3.88 43.55
N GLN A 408 -3.23 5.10 43.02
CA GLN A 408 -1.94 5.82 43.01
C GLN A 408 -1.80 6.92 44.09
N LEU A 409 -2.79 7.10 44.98
CA LEU A 409 -2.67 8.05 46.09
C LEU A 409 -1.97 7.41 47.32
N PRO A 410 -0.97 8.07 47.92
CA PRO A 410 -0.24 7.53 49.06
C PRO A 410 -1.12 7.44 50.31
N ARG A 411 -1.13 6.27 50.96
CA ARG A 411 -1.91 6.03 52.19
C ARG A 411 -1.36 6.87 53.35
N ALA A 412 -2.15 7.81 53.84
CA ALA A 412 -1.86 8.54 55.08
C ALA A 412 -1.85 7.60 56.29
N ARG A 413 -0.93 7.84 57.25
CA ARG A 413 -0.83 7.06 58.49
C ARG A 413 -2.04 7.29 59.40
N PRO A 414 -2.49 6.27 60.17
CA PRO A 414 -3.70 6.39 60.98
C PRO A 414 -3.47 7.30 62.20
N ARG A 415 -4.44 8.18 62.48
CA ARG A 415 -4.63 8.77 63.82
C ARG A 415 -5.73 8.01 64.54
N ASP A 416 -5.42 7.60 65.76
CA ASP A 416 -6.34 6.96 66.70
C ASP A 416 -7.51 7.88 67.06
N ARG A 417 -8.73 7.32 67.13
CA ARG A 417 -9.77 7.72 68.09
C ARG A 417 -10.92 6.69 68.16
N SER A 418 -11.00 6.04 69.31
CA SER A 418 -12.15 5.26 69.79
C SER A 418 -13.50 6.01 69.73
N ARG A 419 -14.59 5.30 69.39
CA ARG A 419 -15.75 4.97 70.29
C ARG A 419 -17.01 4.51 69.53
N HIS A 420 -17.78 3.64 70.22
CA HIS A 420 -19.21 3.29 70.05
C HIS A 420 -19.76 2.55 68.79
N ARG A 421 -19.94 1.23 68.97
CA ARG A 421 -21.13 0.41 68.61
C ARG A 421 -22.39 0.87 69.38
N PRO A 422 -23.63 0.34 69.16
CA PRO A 422 -24.10 -0.80 68.32
C PRO A 422 -24.97 -0.33 67.13
N GLN A 423 -25.93 -1.02 66.48
CA GLN A 423 -26.63 -2.35 66.55
C GLN A 423 -27.13 -2.67 65.10
N GLY A 424 -27.75 -3.79 64.67
CA GLY A 424 -28.22 -5.04 65.28
C GLY A 424 -29.70 -5.34 64.95
N ARG A 425 -29.98 -6.19 63.94
CA ARG A 425 -31.21 -6.98 63.63
C ARG A 425 -30.95 -7.73 62.30
N ASP A 426 -30.84 -9.06 62.26
CA ASP A 426 -31.88 -10.13 62.36
C ASP A 426 -32.80 -10.28 61.14
N GLY A 427 -32.87 -11.51 60.61
CA GLY A 427 -33.74 -11.90 59.49
C GLY A 427 -33.29 -13.20 58.78
N ARG A 428 -33.72 -14.37 59.29
CA ARG A 428 -33.45 -15.69 58.67
C ARG A 428 -34.40 -15.97 57.49
N ALA A 429 -33.96 -16.73 56.49
CA ALA A 429 -34.47 -18.09 56.17
C ALA A 429 -34.30 -18.52 54.68
N LEU A 430 -33.77 -19.74 54.47
CA LEU A 430 -34.28 -20.84 53.59
C LEU A 430 -34.80 -20.46 52.17
N ARG A 431 -34.44 -21.15 51.07
CA ARG A 431 -34.23 -22.61 50.88
C ARG A 431 -33.61 -22.95 49.50
N GLN A 432 -32.86 -24.06 49.45
CA GLN A 432 -32.75 -25.09 48.37
C GLN A 432 -32.75 -24.69 46.86
N GLY A 433 -31.76 -25.17 46.08
CA GLY A 433 -31.76 -24.92 44.61
C GLY A 433 -30.79 -25.63 43.64
N ASN A 434 -30.05 -26.69 44.03
CA ASN A 434 -29.39 -27.68 43.15
C ASN A 434 -28.36 -27.29 42.03
N ARG A 435 -27.22 -28.01 42.06
CA ARG A 435 -26.42 -28.58 40.93
C ARG A 435 -25.51 -27.69 40.03
N HIS A 436 -24.20 -27.78 40.31
CA HIS A 436 -23.21 -28.57 39.54
C HIS A 436 -23.53 -29.03 38.09
N LEU A 437 -22.58 -29.24 37.16
CA LEU A 437 -21.14 -28.88 36.98
C LEU A 437 -20.74 -29.52 35.61
N ALA A 438 -19.85 -28.90 34.81
CA ALA A 438 -19.03 -29.49 33.71
C ALA A 438 -19.71 -30.39 32.63
N ARG A 439 -19.40 -30.24 31.34
CA ARG A 439 -18.04 -30.15 30.76
C ARG A 439 -17.94 -29.13 29.64
#